data_AF-A0AAX4JA38-F1
#
_entry.id   AF-A0AAX4JA38-F1
#
_cell.length_a   1.000
_cell.length_b   1.000
_cell.length_c   1.000
_cell.angle_alpha   90.00
_cell.angle_beta   90.00
_cell.angle_gamma   90.00
#
_symmetry.space_group_name_H-M   'P 1'
#
loop_
_entity.id
_entity.type
_entity.pdbx_description
1 polymer ?
#
loop_
_entity_poly.entity_id
_entity_poly.type
_entity_poly.pdbx_seq_one_letter_code
_entity_poly.pdbx_strand_id
1 'polypeptide(L)'
;MRNLLDMDVKKLLPLITIGNVFNTLSNLHDQGIEANVESMFIPGFIISFGGPLIGNIIYRQFSFSPDLLVVFFVTLLIFSQLHKFKILKKIGKILPIIGTSLFYVSLKNNTENLTNVISYLIVSDVFSKIFSKILLNSELIYTKKDLRFFIINLGLISAFKIHKVPDYFVFAIMFCYLLIPHLTFDFKKEKKPEKKVKDVPVNQSPKKNRKVRKSSIVNLGQ
;
A
#
# COMPACT_ATOMS: atom_id res chain seq x y z
N MET A 1 -12.37 22.86 -28.84
CA MET A 1 -12.89 21.80 -27.95
C MET A 1 -12.24 22.00 -26.59
N ARG A 2 -13.02 22.28 -25.54
CA ARG A 2 -12.48 22.38 -24.17
C ARG A 2 -12.07 20.97 -23.73
N ASN A 3 -10.81 20.81 -23.33
CA ASN A 3 -10.28 19.50 -22.97
C ASN A 3 -10.98 19.02 -21.70
N LEU A 4 -11.43 17.78 -21.67
CA LEU A 4 -11.92 17.12 -20.45
C LEU A 4 -10.83 17.07 -19.35
N LEU A 5 -9.57 17.31 -19.73
CA LEU A 5 -8.37 17.44 -18.89
C LEU A 5 -8.12 18.86 -18.35
N ASP A 6 -8.88 19.88 -18.77
CA ASP A 6 -8.76 21.25 -18.22
C ASP A 6 -9.49 21.42 -16.88
N MET A 7 -10.15 20.36 -16.38
CA MET A 7 -10.53 20.32 -14.98
C MET A 7 -9.23 20.36 -14.19
N ASP A 8 -8.98 21.46 -13.49
CA ASP A 8 -7.78 21.68 -12.66
C ASP A 8 -7.47 20.38 -11.92
N VAL A 9 -6.44 19.64 -12.33
CA VAL A 9 -6.07 18.33 -11.73
C VAL A 9 -5.89 18.47 -10.22
N LYS A 10 -5.57 19.69 -9.78
CA LYS A 10 -5.55 20.14 -8.38
C LYS A 10 -6.87 19.91 -7.63
N LYS A 11 -8.03 20.08 -8.27
CA LYS A 11 -9.37 19.83 -7.68
C LYS A 11 -9.67 18.35 -7.50
N LEU A 12 -9.07 17.48 -8.33
CA LEU A 12 -9.19 16.02 -8.20
C LEU A 12 -8.25 15.43 -7.16
N LEU A 13 -7.16 16.15 -6.82
CA LEU A 13 -6.11 15.66 -5.94
C LEU A 13 -6.63 15.23 -4.55
N PRO A 14 -7.51 15.98 -3.86
CA PRO A 14 -8.06 15.55 -2.57
C PRO A 14 -8.85 14.24 -2.68
N LEU A 15 -9.69 14.11 -3.72
CA LEU A 15 -10.50 12.91 -3.93
C LEU A 15 -9.63 11.69 -4.23
N ILE A 16 -8.60 11.86 -5.05
CA ILE A 16 -7.61 10.82 -5.35
C ILE A 16 -6.88 10.40 -4.06
N THR A 17 -6.48 11.36 -3.22
CA THR A 17 -5.82 11.09 -1.95
C THR A 17 -6.74 10.32 -1.00
N ILE A 18 -8.02 10.70 -0.88
CA ILE A 18 -9.01 9.94 -0.09
C ILE A 18 -9.07 8.50 -0.60
N GLY A 19 -9.21 8.31 -1.92
CA GLY A 19 -9.24 6.97 -2.52
C GLY A 19 -7.98 6.16 -2.23
N ASN A 20 -6.80 6.77 -2.37
CA ASN A 20 -5.51 6.15 -2.07
C ASN A 20 -5.40 5.72 -0.61
N VAL A 21 -5.67 6.65 0.31
CA VAL A 21 -5.58 6.38 1.75
C VAL A 21 -6.61 5.32 2.15
N PHE A 22 -7.86 5.42 1.68
CA PHE A 22 -8.90 4.45 1.96
C PHE A 22 -8.54 3.05 1.45
N ASN A 23 -7.96 2.94 0.26
CA ASN A 23 -7.49 1.68 -0.30
C ASN A 23 -6.33 1.10 0.50
N THR A 24 -5.36 1.94 0.91
CA THR A 24 -4.25 1.53 1.78
C THR A 24 -4.76 0.99 3.12
N LEU A 25 -5.65 1.73 3.79
CA LEU A 25 -6.24 1.32 5.07
C LEU A 25 -7.07 0.02 4.91
N SER A 26 -7.81 -0.11 3.80
CA SER A 26 -8.54 -1.34 3.47
C SER A 26 -7.60 -2.55 3.31
N ASN A 27 -6.45 -2.36 2.67
CA ASN A 27 -5.47 -3.43 2.47
C ASN A 27 -4.79 -3.81 3.79
N LEU A 28 -4.51 -2.84 4.66
CA LEU A 28 -3.96 -3.09 6.00
C LEU A 28 -4.94 -3.86 6.88
N HIS A 29 -6.22 -3.49 6.82
CA HIS A 29 -7.29 -4.23 7.49
C HIS A 29 -7.39 -5.67 6.98
N ASP A 30 -7.36 -5.87 5.66
CA ASP A 30 -7.34 -7.21 5.06
C ASP A 30 -6.12 -8.05 5.45
N GLN A 31 -5.01 -7.40 5.83
CA GLN A 31 -3.80 -8.04 6.31
C GLN A 31 -3.83 -8.35 7.82
N GLY A 32 -4.92 -8.00 8.51
CA GLY A 32 -5.17 -8.34 9.91
C GLY A 32 -4.87 -7.20 10.90
N ILE A 33 -4.63 -5.98 10.43
CA ILE A 33 -4.48 -4.81 11.32
C ILE A 33 -5.86 -4.30 11.72
N GLU A 34 -6.04 -4.04 13.01
CA GLU A 34 -7.31 -3.55 13.56
C GLU A 34 -7.73 -2.22 12.94
N ALA A 35 -9.03 -2.03 12.67
CA ALA A 35 -9.57 -0.78 12.10
C ALA A 35 -9.73 0.36 13.11
N ASN A 36 -8.75 0.53 14.01
CA ASN A 36 -8.66 1.63 14.96
C ASN A 36 -7.58 2.63 14.53
N VAL A 37 -7.80 3.90 14.87
CA VAL A 37 -6.93 5.02 14.46
C VAL A 37 -5.50 4.79 14.94
N GLU A 38 -5.33 4.34 16.19
CA GLU A 38 -4.03 4.14 16.83
C GLU A 38 -3.16 3.11 16.09
N SER A 39 -3.73 1.95 15.74
CA SER A 39 -2.97 0.92 15.04
C SER A 39 -2.74 1.25 13.56
N MET A 40 -3.66 2.01 12.94
CA MET A 40 -3.60 2.31 11.50
C MET A 40 -2.86 3.60 11.15
N PHE A 41 -2.65 4.51 12.09
CA PHE A 41 -2.02 5.80 11.82
C PHE A 41 -0.62 5.65 11.22
N ILE A 42 0.30 5.00 11.94
CA ILE A 42 1.69 4.83 11.51
C ILE A 42 1.78 3.97 10.23
N PRO A 43 1.15 2.78 10.16
CA PRO A 43 1.21 1.96 8.96
C PRO A 43 0.60 2.65 7.73
N GLY A 44 -0.57 3.28 7.91
CA GLY A 44 -1.27 3.97 6.85
C GLY A 44 -0.46 5.14 6.32
N PHE A 45 0.13 5.94 7.20
CA PHE A 45 0.96 7.08 6.81
C PHE A 45 2.18 6.65 5.99
N ILE A 46 2.93 5.67 6.48
CA ILE A 46 4.18 5.26 5.84
C ILE A 46 3.91 4.54 4.52
N ILE A 47 2.85 3.73 4.42
CA ILE A 47 2.51 3.07 3.15
C ILE A 47 1.97 4.08 2.13
N SER A 48 1.20 5.08 2.56
CA SER A 48 0.67 6.10 1.65
C SER A 48 1.71 7.11 1.17
N PHE A 49 2.67 7.50 2.02
CA PHE A 49 3.58 8.61 1.72
C PHE A 49 5.06 8.25 1.77
N GLY A 50 5.44 7.18 2.46
CA GLY A 50 6.85 6.86 2.73
C GLY A 50 7.66 6.58 1.47
N GLY A 51 7.13 5.79 0.53
CA GLY A 51 7.78 5.56 -0.77
C GLY A 51 8.11 6.88 -1.51
N PRO A 52 7.11 7.72 -1.81
CA PRO A 52 7.34 9.03 -2.43
C PRO A 52 8.28 9.97 -1.65
N LEU A 53 8.17 10.00 -0.32
CA LEU A 53 9.03 10.83 0.54
C LEU A 53 10.50 10.40 0.49
N ILE A 54 10.77 9.09 0.47
CA ILE A 54 12.15 8.57 0.32
C ILE A 54 12.63 8.75 -1.11
N GLY A 55 11.76 8.59 -2.12
CA GLY A 55 12.08 8.87 -3.51
C GLY A 55 12.56 10.30 -3.74
N ASN A 56 12.05 11.27 -2.97
CA ASN A 56 12.47 12.67 -3.04
C ASN A 56 13.96 12.92 -2.70
N ILE A 57 14.65 11.95 -2.10
CA ILE A 57 16.11 12.02 -1.88
C ILE A 57 16.85 12.06 -3.23
N ILE A 58 16.30 11.42 -4.26
CA ILE A 58 16.90 11.40 -5.60
C ILE A 58 16.58 12.70 -6.34
N TYR A 59 15.31 13.05 -6.43
CA TYR A 59 14.86 14.34 -6.94
C TYR A 59 13.45 14.64 -6.43
N ARG A 60 13.13 15.94 -6.28
CA ARG A 60 11.84 16.37 -5.70
C ARG A 60 10.69 16.20 -6.70
N GLN A 61 10.00 15.07 -6.63
CA GLN A 61 8.79 14.79 -7.42
C GLN A 61 7.50 14.97 -6.59
N PHE A 62 7.53 14.56 -5.33
CA PHE A 62 6.38 14.61 -4.43
C PHE A 62 6.48 15.81 -3.50
N SER A 63 5.41 16.59 -3.35
CA SER A 63 5.35 17.69 -2.39
C SER A 63 4.33 17.35 -1.31
N PHE A 64 4.79 17.34 -0.07
CA PHE A 64 3.94 17.07 1.08
C PHE A 64 3.29 18.38 1.54
N SER A 65 1.97 18.50 1.39
CA SER A 65 1.21 19.69 1.77
C SER A 65 0.37 19.45 3.03
N PRO A 66 0.03 20.51 3.80
CA PRO A 66 -0.90 20.42 4.91
C PRO A 66 -2.26 19.84 4.53
N ASP A 67 -2.74 20.15 3.31
CA ASP A 67 -4.01 19.62 2.80
C ASP A 67 -4.00 18.08 2.70
N LEU A 68 -2.87 17.49 2.28
CA LEU A 68 -2.73 16.03 2.21
C LEU A 68 -2.78 15.40 3.61
N LEU A 69 -2.21 16.05 4.62
CA LEU A 69 -2.31 15.61 6.02
C LEU A 69 -3.75 15.65 6.51
N VAL A 70 -4.46 16.76 6.28
CA VAL A 70 -5.87 16.90 6.68
C VAL A 70 -6.71 15.81 6.02
N VAL A 71 -6.55 15.60 4.72
CA VAL A 71 -7.25 14.55 3.98
C VAL A 71 -6.92 13.16 4.53
N PHE A 72 -5.65 12.90 4.87
CA PHE A 72 -5.23 11.64 5.47
C PHE A 72 -5.92 11.39 6.82
N PHE A 73 -5.88 12.36 7.73
CA PHE A 73 -6.51 12.25 9.05
C PHE A 73 -8.03 12.06 8.95
N VAL A 74 -8.70 12.86 8.11
CA VAL A 74 -10.14 12.73 7.88
C VAL A 74 -10.48 11.35 7.33
N THR A 75 -9.72 10.86 6.35
CA THR A 75 -9.94 9.52 5.79
C THR A 75 -9.70 8.42 6.81
N LEU A 76 -8.68 8.54 7.66
CA LEU A 76 -8.38 7.60 8.74
C LEU A 76 -9.52 7.51 9.77
N LEU A 77 -10.05 8.66 10.19
CA LEU A 77 -11.20 8.73 11.11
C LEU A 77 -12.44 8.10 10.49
N ILE A 78 -12.76 8.45 9.24
CA ILE A 78 -13.91 7.91 8.51
C ILE A 78 -13.76 6.39 8.29
N PHE A 79 -12.54 5.92 7.98
CA PHE A 79 -12.28 4.51 7.72
C PHE A 79 -12.63 3.62 8.93
N SER A 80 -12.31 4.07 10.15
CA SER A 80 -12.62 3.34 11.39
C SER A 80 -14.10 2.95 11.48
N GLN A 81 -15.00 3.80 10.97
CA GLN A 81 -16.45 3.55 10.96
C GLN A 81 -16.92 2.85 9.67
N LEU A 82 -16.33 3.19 8.53
CA LEU A 82 -16.83 2.81 7.21
C LEU A 82 -16.17 1.56 6.58
N HIS A 83 -15.13 1.00 7.19
CA HIS A 83 -14.41 -0.18 6.66
C HIS A 83 -15.31 -1.40 6.38
N LYS A 84 -16.45 -1.51 7.07
CA LYS A 84 -17.41 -2.61 6.92
C LYS A 84 -18.17 -2.61 5.58
N PHE A 85 -18.25 -1.46 4.90
CA PHE A 85 -19.02 -1.33 3.66
C PHE A 85 -18.22 -1.77 2.43
N LYS A 86 -18.59 -2.92 1.86
CA LYS A 86 -17.93 -3.49 0.66
C LYS A 86 -17.95 -2.56 -0.55
N ILE A 87 -18.98 -1.72 -0.70
CA ILE A 87 -19.11 -0.77 -1.82
C ILE A 87 -18.02 0.29 -1.78
N LEU A 88 -17.74 0.85 -0.59
CA LEU A 88 -16.68 1.85 -0.41
C LEU A 88 -15.31 1.29 -0.76
N LYS A 89 -15.07 0.01 -0.43
CA LYS A 89 -13.85 -0.69 -0.84
C LYS A 89 -13.72 -0.88 -2.36
N LYS A 90 -14.82 -1.06 -3.09
CA LYS A 90 -14.79 -1.14 -4.56
C LYS A 90 -14.52 0.23 -5.19
N ILE A 91 -15.22 1.28 -4.75
CA ILE A 91 -15.01 2.65 -5.24
C ILE A 91 -13.60 3.14 -4.91
N GLY A 92 -13.12 2.81 -3.70
CA GLY A 92 -11.77 3.11 -3.24
C GLY A 92 -10.66 2.48 -4.07
N LYS A 93 -10.92 1.48 -4.92
CA LYS A 93 -9.92 0.91 -5.83
C LYS A 93 -9.76 1.68 -7.15
N ILE A 94 -10.78 2.39 -7.61
CA ILE A 94 -10.76 3.09 -8.90
C ILE A 94 -10.00 4.41 -8.80
N LEU A 95 -10.20 5.16 -7.71
CA LEU A 95 -9.54 6.44 -7.47
C LEU A 95 -7.99 6.33 -7.47
N PRO A 96 -7.37 5.30 -6.84
CA PRO A 96 -5.95 5.04 -6.98
C PRO A 96 -5.46 4.78 -8.39
N ILE A 97 -6.28 4.14 -9.23
CA ILE A 97 -5.92 3.88 -10.64
C ILE A 97 -5.83 5.20 -11.39
N ILE A 98 -6.80 6.10 -11.19
CA ILE A 98 -6.77 7.45 -11.76
C ILE A 98 -5.54 8.21 -11.26
N GLY A 99 -5.30 8.21 -9.94
CA GLY A 99 -4.15 8.87 -9.34
C GLY A 99 -2.80 8.38 -9.86
N THR A 100 -2.64 7.06 -9.98
CA THR A 100 -1.42 6.44 -10.52
C THR A 100 -1.25 6.80 -11.99
N SER A 101 -2.32 6.80 -12.78
CA SER A 101 -2.25 7.18 -14.19
C SER A 101 -1.81 8.64 -14.37
N LEU A 102 -2.34 9.56 -13.57
CA LEU A 102 -1.89 10.96 -13.53
C LEU A 102 -0.45 11.12 -13.04
N PHE A 103 -0.03 10.29 -12.08
CA PHE A 103 1.34 10.26 -11.60
C PHE A 103 2.33 9.88 -12.73
N TYR A 104 2.01 8.91 -13.57
CA TYR A 104 2.85 8.57 -14.74
C TYR A 104 2.91 9.67 -15.79
N VAL A 105 1.80 10.39 -16.01
CA VAL A 105 1.81 11.60 -16.85
C VAL A 105 2.77 12.65 -16.27
N SER A 106 2.74 12.85 -14.95
CA SER A 106 3.66 13.77 -14.26
C SER A 106 5.12 13.34 -14.37
N LEU A 107 5.43 12.05 -14.20
CA LEU A 107 6.80 11.52 -14.36
C LEU A 107 7.34 11.68 -15.79
N LYS A 108 6.48 11.50 -16.80
CA LYS A 108 6.85 11.72 -18.20
C LYS A 108 7.21 13.17 -18.45
N ASN A 109 6.38 14.08 -17.94
CA ASN A 109 6.51 15.52 -18.19
C ASN A 109 7.56 16.21 -17.32
N ASN A 110 8.14 15.52 -16.33
CA ASN A 110 9.18 16.12 -15.51
C ASN A 110 10.47 16.37 -16.33
N THR A 111 11.23 17.37 -15.92
CA THR A 111 12.46 17.81 -16.59
C THR A 111 13.67 16.94 -16.26
N GLU A 112 13.53 16.01 -15.32
CA GLU A 112 14.63 15.19 -14.82
C GLU A 112 15.06 14.12 -15.83
N ASN A 113 16.33 13.73 -15.77
CA ASN A 113 16.84 12.68 -16.65
C ASN A 113 16.16 11.33 -16.35
N LEU A 114 16.04 10.48 -17.38
CA LEU A 114 15.36 9.17 -17.27
C LEU A 114 15.95 8.31 -16.14
N THR A 115 17.27 8.36 -15.95
CA THR A 115 17.95 7.65 -14.85
C THR A 115 17.41 8.07 -13.49
N ASN A 116 17.24 9.37 -13.23
CA ASN A 116 16.70 9.87 -11.97
C ASN A 116 15.26 9.38 -11.76
N VAL A 117 14.44 9.41 -12.81
CA VAL A 117 13.06 8.89 -12.78
C VAL A 117 13.01 7.40 -12.44
N ILE A 118 13.86 6.59 -13.08
CA ILE A 118 13.96 5.16 -12.81
C ILE A 118 14.43 4.90 -11.38
N SER A 119 15.49 5.59 -10.93
CA SER A 119 16.00 5.46 -9.57
C SER A 119 14.94 5.81 -8.54
N TYR A 120 14.14 6.87 -8.77
CA TYR A 120 13.04 7.25 -7.89
C TYR A 120 12.02 6.12 -7.75
N LEU A 121 11.64 5.49 -8.86
CA LEU A 121 10.69 4.38 -8.86
C LEU A 121 11.25 3.15 -8.13
N ILE A 122 12.53 2.82 -8.36
CA ILE A 122 13.21 1.71 -7.67
C ILE A 122 13.23 1.96 -6.16
N VAL A 123 13.70 3.11 -5.73
CA VAL A 123 13.82 3.42 -4.29
C VAL A 123 12.44 3.44 -3.63
N SER A 124 11.44 4.02 -4.29
CA SER A 124 10.06 4.05 -3.76
C SER A 124 9.46 2.66 -3.61
N ASP A 125 9.64 1.76 -4.58
CA ASP A 125 9.11 0.39 -4.56
C ASP A 125 9.83 -0.47 -3.50
N VAL A 126 11.16 -0.41 -3.48
CA VAL A 126 12.00 -1.12 -2.50
C VAL A 126 11.65 -0.70 -1.09
N PHE A 127 11.53 0.61 -0.83
CA PHE A 127 11.12 1.12 0.48
C PHE A 127 9.76 0.57 0.90
N SER A 128 8.77 0.63 0.00
CA SER A 128 7.40 0.17 0.27
C SER A 128 7.36 -1.33 0.61
N LYS A 129 8.14 -2.15 -0.09
CA LYS A 129 8.25 -3.60 0.17
C LYS A 129 8.96 -3.90 1.50
N ILE A 130 10.07 -3.23 1.79
CA ILE A 130 10.79 -3.37 3.06
C ILE A 130 9.88 -2.98 4.22
N PHE A 131 9.18 -1.85 4.09
CA PHE A 131 8.31 -1.39 5.16
C PHE A 131 7.12 -2.32 5.38
N SER A 132 6.47 -2.77 4.30
CA SER A 132 5.39 -3.78 4.39
C SER A 132 5.87 -5.05 5.09
N LYS A 133 7.12 -5.48 4.83
CA LYS A 133 7.74 -6.62 5.51
C LYS A 133 7.87 -6.39 7.02
N ILE A 134 8.47 -5.26 7.40
CA ILE A 134 8.67 -4.88 8.82
C ILE A 134 7.33 -4.83 9.54
N LEU A 135 6.33 -4.23 8.89
CA LEU A 135 5.00 -4.03 9.43
C LEU A 135 4.26 -5.35 9.68
N LEU A 136 4.31 -6.27 8.71
CA LEU A 136 3.56 -7.53 8.74
C LEU A 136 4.36 -8.69 9.32
N ASN A 137 5.59 -8.42 9.78
CA ASN A 137 6.57 -9.42 10.21
C ASN A 137 6.65 -10.62 9.23
N SER A 138 6.63 -10.32 7.93
CA SER A 138 6.59 -11.32 6.86
C SER A 138 7.97 -11.55 6.23
N GLU A 139 8.11 -12.59 5.41
CA GLU A 139 9.32 -12.73 4.59
C GLU A 139 9.32 -11.71 3.44
N LEU A 140 10.52 -11.27 3.02
CA LEU A 140 10.68 -10.39 1.87
C LEU A 140 10.72 -11.25 0.61
N ILE A 141 9.54 -11.53 0.05
CA ILE A 141 9.43 -12.33 -1.16
C ILE A 141 9.03 -11.41 -2.32
N TYR A 142 9.97 -11.18 -3.24
CA TYR A 142 9.60 -10.67 -4.56
C TYR A 142 9.00 -11.82 -5.36
N THR A 143 7.68 -11.77 -5.56
CA THR A 143 7.06 -12.73 -6.47
C THR A 143 7.47 -12.41 -7.90
N LYS A 144 7.55 -13.43 -8.78
CA LYS A 144 7.79 -13.22 -10.22
C LYS A 144 6.79 -12.22 -10.83
N LYS A 145 5.57 -12.17 -10.29
CA LYS A 145 4.52 -11.24 -10.71
C LYS A 145 4.85 -9.79 -10.34
N ASP A 146 5.31 -9.55 -9.10
CA ASP A 146 5.71 -8.21 -8.64
C ASP A 146 6.89 -7.68 -9.47
N LEU A 147 7.91 -8.51 -9.68
CA LEU A 147 9.08 -8.15 -10.47
C LEU A 147 8.68 -7.84 -11.93
N ARG A 148 7.81 -8.66 -12.53
CA ARG A 148 7.32 -8.44 -13.90
C ARG A 148 6.54 -7.13 -14.00
N PHE A 149 5.66 -6.85 -13.05
CA PHE A 149 4.90 -5.61 -13.00
C PHE A 149 5.84 -4.39 -12.88
N PHE A 150 6.83 -4.49 -12.00
CA PHE A 150 7.84 -3.46 -11.80
C PHE A 150 8.65 -3.18 -13.09
N ILE A 151 9.16 -4.23 -13.75
CA ILE A 151 9.92 -4.10 -15.00
C ILE A 151 9.08 -3.51 -16.12
N ILE A 152 7.82 -3.93 -16.27
CA ILE A 152 6.89 -3.37 -17.26
C ILE A 152 6.68 -1.88 -17.01
N ASN A 153 6.47 -1.49 -15.76
CA ASN A 153 6.30 -0.09 -15.38
C ASN A 153 7.52 0.77 -15.70
N LEU A 154 8.74 0.26 -15.47
CA LEU A 154 9.98 0.93 -15.87
C LEU A 154 10.11 1.04 -17.41
N GLY A 155 9.73 0.00 -18.14
CA GLY A 155 9.73 0.01 -19.61
C GLY A 155 8.74 1.03 -20.17
N LEU A 156 7.52 1.08 -19.63
CA LEU A 156 6.48 2.02 -20.03
C LEU A 156 6.92 3.47 -19.82
N ILE A 157 7.41 3.83 -18.62
CA ILE A 157 7.84 5.22 -18.37
C ILE A 157 9.02 5.62 -19.26
N SER A 158 9.93 4.69 -19.52
CA SER A 158 11.07 4.91 -20.43
C SER A 158 10.58 5.19 -21.85
N ALA A 159 9.68 4.36 -22.38
CA ALA A 159 9.09 4.55 -23.70
C ALA A 159 8.30 5.87 -23.81
N PHE A 160 7.48 6.18 -22.81
CA PHE A 160 6.70 7.42 -22.79
C PHE A 160 7.57 8.67 -22.83
N LYS A 161 8.68 8.66 -22.09
CA LYS A 161 9.60 9.79 -22.02
C LYS A 161 10.44 9.95 -23.29
N ILE A 162 10.97 8.83 -23.83
CA ILE A 162 11.78 8.83 -25.06
C ILE A 162 10.94 9.25 -26.28
N HIS A 163 9.75 8.67 -26.44
CA HIS A 163 8.90 8.92 -27.60
C HIS A 163 7.98 10.14 -27.45
N LYS A 164 8.08 10.89 -26.34
CA LYS A 164 7.27 12.09 -26.05
C LYS A 164 5.78 11.88 -26.32
N VAL A 165 5.25 10.75 -25.85
CA VAL A 165 3.86 10.36 -26.08
C VAL A 165 2.91 11.42 -25.50
N PRO A 166 1.79 11.76 -26.18
CA PRO A 166 0.82 12.71 -25.64
C PRO A 166 0.22 12.26 -24.30
N ASP A 167 -0.10 13.22 -23.43
CA ASP A 167 -0.52 12.97 -22.05
C ASP A 167 -1.79 12.10 -21.95
N TYR A 168 -2.77 12.33 -22.83
CA TYR A 168 -4.01 11.56 -22.85
C TYR A 168 -3.77 10.09 -23.23
N PHE A 169 -2.80 9.80 -24.10
CA PHE A 169 -2.41 8.42 -24.44
C PHE A 169 -1.75 7.73 -23.25
N VAL A 170 -0.83 8.42 -22.57
CA VAL A 170 -0.15 7.90 -21.38
C VAL A 170 -1.16 7.59 -20.29
N PHE A 171 -2.09 8.52 -20.03
CA PHE A 171 -3.18 8.30 -19.08
C PHE A 171 -4.03 7.10 -19.47
N ALA A 172 -4.51 7.01 -20.71
CA ALA A 172 -5.37 5.92 -21.17
C ALA A 172 -4.69 4.56 -21.09
N ILE A 173 -3.42 4.46 -21.52
CA ILE A 173 -2.65 3.21 -21.45
C ILE A 173 -2.48 2.76 -19.99
N MET A 174 -2.05 3.67 -19.10
CA MET A 174 -1.85 3.35 -17.70
C MET A 174 -3.17 3.00 -17.00
N PHE A 175 -4.24 3.74 -17.28
CA PHE A 175 -5.56 3.48 -16.71
C PHE A 175 -6.07 2.11 -17.12
N CYS A 176 -6.05 1.78 -18.42
CA CYS A 176 -6.46 0.46 -18.92
C CYS A 176 -5.59 -0.65 -18.35
N TYR A 177 -4.26 -0.48 -18.35
CA TYR A 177 -3.30 -1.45 -17.83
C TYR A 177 -3.58 -1.81 -16.36
N LEU A 178 -3.83 -0.78 -15.53
CA LEU A 178 -4.12 -0.95 -14.11
C LEU A 178 -5.55 -1.46 -13.85
N LEU A 179 -6.51 -1.18 -14.74
CA LEU A 179 -7.90 -1.61 -14.59
C LEU A 179 -8.13 -3.09 -14.95
N ILE A 180 -7.42 -3.63 -15.95
CA ILE A 180 -7.53 -5.03 -16.42
C ILE A 180 -7.53 -6.07 -15.27
N PRO A 181 -6.57 -6.04 -14.31
CA PRO A 181 -6.59 -7.00 -13.21
C PRO A 181 -7.82 -6.87 -12.30
N HIS A 182 -8.47 -5.72 -12.23
CA HIS A 182 -9.68 -5.55 -11.42
C HIS A 182 -10.94 -6.08 -12.12
N LEU A 183 -11.01 -5.99 -13.45
CA LEU A 183 -12.12 -6.55 -14.25
C LEU A 183 -12.08 -8.09 -14.30
N THR A 184 -10.88 -8.67 -14.30
CA THR A 184 -10.68 -10.13 -14.42
C THR A 184 -10.86 -10.89 -13.10
N PHE A 185 -10.69 -10.23 -11.94
CA PHE A 185 -10.81 -10.87 -10.63
C PHE A 185 -12.24 -10.95 -10.08
N ASP A 186 -13.17 -10.07 -10.49
CA ASP A 186 -14.57 -10.13 -10.00
C ASP A 186 -15.33 -11.39 -10.50
N PHE A 187 -14.78 -12.16 -11.45
CA PHE A 187 -15.36 -13.43 -11.93
C PHE A 187 -14.79 -14.71 -11.30
N LYS A 188 -13.69 -14.65 -10.56
CA LYS A 188 -13.15 -15.81 -9.80
C LYS A 188 -13.31 -15.53 -8.31
N LYS A 189 -14.38 -16.08 -7.70
CA LYS A 189 -14.65 -16.07 -6.26
C LYS A 189 -13.37 -16.26 -5.43
N GLU A 190 -12.90 -15.20 -4.77
CA GLU A 190 -11.82 -15.27 -3.78
C GLU A 190 -12.31 -16.09 -2.57
N LYS A 191 -11.96 -17.37 -2.49
CA LYS A 191 -11.76 -18.02 -1.19
C LYS A 191 -10.34 -17.66 -0.74
N LYS A 192 -10.18 -16.54 -0.04
CA LYS A 192 -8.94 -16.30 0.71
C LYS A 192 -9.00 -17.13 2.00
N PRO A 193 -7.99 -17.97 2.30
CA PRO A 193 -7.86 -18.57 3.61
C PRO A 193 -7.52 -17.46 4.62
N GLU A 194 -8.28 -17.39 5.71
CA GLU A 194 -7.96 -16.55 6.86
C GLU A 194 -6.55 -16.91 7.36
N LYS A 195 -5.58 -16.04 7.12
CA LYS A 195 -4.30 -16.12 7.85
C LYS A 195 -4.57 -15.56 9.24
N LYS A 196 -4.83 -16.46 10.20
CA LYS A 196 -4.69 -16.13 11.62
C LYS A 196 -3.24 -15.69 11.82
N VAL A 197 -3.05 -14.43 12.22
CA VAL A 197 -1.79 -13.93 12.74
C VAL A 197 -1.41 -14.88 13.88
N LYS A 198 -0.27 -15.56 13.74
CA LYS A 198 0.24 -16.39 14.84
C LYS A 198 0.58 -15.43 15.97
N ASP A 199 -0.06 -15.64 17.12
CA ASP A 199 0.33 -14.99 18.37
C ASP A 199 1.84 -15.15 18.54
N VAL A 200 2.52 -14.03 18.75
CA VAL A 200 3.93 -14.01 19.13
C VAL A 200 4.06 -14.91 20.36
N PRO A 201 4.89 -15.97 20.36
CA PRO A 201 5.09 -16.73 21.57
C PRO A 201 5.74 -15.79 22.58
N VAL A 202 4.97 -15.45 23.62
CA VAL A 202 5.49 -14.80 24.83
C VAL A 202 6.63 -15.69 25.30
N ASN A 203 7.85 -15.16 25.24
CA ASN A 203 9.05 -15.81 25.74
C ASN A 203 8.79 -16.17 27.21
N GLN A 204 8.45 -17.44 27.46
CA GLN A 204 8.34 -17.95 28.82
C GLN A 204 9.76 -17.95 29.38
N SER A 205 10.04 -16.99 30.25
CA SER A 205 11.18 -17.04 31.16
C SER A 205 11.26 -18.44 31.79
N PRO A 206 12.45 -19.07 31.84
CA PRO A 206 12.57 -20.49 32.15
C PRO A 206 12.07 -20.76 33.57
N LYS A 207 10.91 -21.44 33.68
CA LYS A 207 10.39 -21.98 34.94
C LYS A 207 11.33 -23.07 35.44
N LYS A 208 12.09 -22.74 36.49
CA LYS A 208 12.96 -23.62 37.25
C LYS A 208 12.15 -24.84 37.75
N ASN A 209 12.40 -26.02 37.18
CA ASN A 209 11.79 -27.28 37.59
C ASN A 209 12.14 -27.60 39.06
N ARG A 210 11.21 -27.32 39.99
CA ARG A 210 11.31 -27.78 41.38
C ARG A 210 10.70 -29.19 41.44
N LYS A 211 11.55 -30.21 41.54
CA LYS A 211 11.13 -31.60 41.81
C LYS A 211 10.39 -31.64 43.15
N VAL A 212 9.10 -31.94 43.13
CA VAL A 212 8.33 -32.28 44.33
C VAL A 212 8.65 -33.73 44.69
N ARG A 213 9.34 -33.92 45.81
CA ARG A 213 9.66 -35.23 46.39
C ARG A 213 8.35 -35.78 46.97
N LYS A 214 7.84 -36.90 46.45
CA LYS A 214 6.72 -37.63 47.07
C LYS A 214 7.21 -38.20 48.41
N SER A 215 6.70 -37.69 49.52
CA SER A 215 6.80 -38.36 50.83
C SER A 215 5.74 -39.45 50.88
N SER A 216 6.17 -40.69 50.91
CA SER A 216 5.37 -41.86 51.26
C SER A 216 4.89 -41.73 52.71
N ILE A 217 3.58 -41.58 52.90
CA ILE A 217 2.94 -41.81 54.20
C ILE A 217 2.92 -43.32 54.43
N VAL A 218 3.52 -43.72 55.53
CA VAL A 218 3.65 -45.09 56.04
C VAL A 218 2.30 -45.57 56.57
N ASN A 219 2.02 -46.86 56.33
CA ASN A 219 0.88 -47.62 56.82
C ASN A 219 0.60 -47.41 58.32
N LEU A 220 -0.68 -47.16 58.63
CA LEU A 220 -1.24 -47.38 59.97
C LEU A 220 -1.44 -48.88 60.17
N GLY A 221 -0.79 -49.44 61.19
CA GLY A 221 -1.02 -50.81 61.64
C GLY A 221 -2.36 -50.94 62.36
N GLN A 222 -3.01 -52.08 62.13
CA GLN A 222 -3.76 -52.85 63.11
C GLN A 222 -3.02 -54.18 63.29
#